data_AF-A0A964NRY5-F1
#
_entry.id   AF-A0A964NRY5-F1
#
_cell.length_a   1.000
_cell.length_b   1.000
_cell.length_c   1.000
_cell.angle_alpha   90.00
_cell.angle_beta   90.00
_cell.angle_gamma   90.00
#
_symmetry.space_group_name_H-M   'P 1'
#
loop_
_entity.id
_entity.type
_entity.pdbx_description
1 polymer ?
#
loop_
_entity_poly.entity_id
_entity_poly.type
_entity_poly.pdbx_seq_one_letter_code
_entity_poly.pdbx_strand_id
1 'polypeptide(L)'
;MAFGTRLGFVAGWLMLTINVRGAGAVSLGFAGYLNHLTGMPGWPGSGLLLAVSTAVALLGTSPLVRLAGGVTVAEAARLISIGIVGAPSMPGANLTTMPNGFAGVTAAAALVFFPYIGFGQVGNLAEEMCDPKRDLPRSDVSLGGDTGLIYVSTALAAAAVVEWEALSLSEAPLALVAVV
;
A
#
# COMPACT_ATOMS: atom_id res chain seq x y z
N MET A 1 -29.57 -8.42 -5.21
CA MET A 1 -29.55 -6.96 -4.96
C MET A 1 -30.11 -6.68 -3.57
N ALA A 2 -29.29 -6.74 -2.51
CA ALA A 2 -29.79 -6.71 -1.12
C ALA A 2 -30.32 -5.34 -0.64
N PHE A 3 -30.02 -4.24 -1.34
CA PHE A 3 -30.31 -2.87 -0.87
C PHE A 3 -31.05 -1.97 -1.88
N GLY A 4 -31.53 -2.50 -3.00
CA GLY A 4 -32.26 -1.74 -4.03
C GLY A 4 -31.39 -0.82 -4.93
N THR A 5 -31.96 -0.39 -6.06
CA THR A 5 -31.22 0.27 -7.16
C THR A 5 -30.59 1.61 -6.78
N ARG A 6 -31.26 2.40 -5.92
CA ARG A 6 -30.75 3.73 -5.51
C ARG A 6 -29.52 3.62 -4.60
N LEU A 7 -29.53 2.70 -3.64
CA LEU A 7 -28.38 2.47 -2.76
C LEU A 7 -27.22 1.82 -3.53
N GLY A 8 -27.52 0.91 -4.46
CA GLY A 8 -26.50 0.35 -5.36
C GLY A 8 -25.83 1.42 -6.23
N PHE A 9 -26.61 2.37 -6.77
CA PHE A 9 -26.08 3.49 -7.55
C PHE A 9 -25.15 4.39 -6.72
N VAL A 10 -25.57 4.78 -5.52
CA VAL A 10 -24.74 5.60 -4.62
C VAL A 10 -23.46 4.85 -4.22
N ALA A 11 -23.57 3.57 -3.86
CA ALA A 11 -22.42 2.74 -3.52
C ALA A 11 -21.43 2.64 -4.69
N GLY A 12 -21.92 2.48 -5.92
CA GLY A 12 -21.10 2.45 -7.14
C GLY A 12 -20.31 3.75 -7.34
N TRP A 13 -20.96 4.91 -7.20
CA TRP A 13 -20.27 6.21 -7.29
C TRP A 13 -19.24 6.40 -6.19
N LEU A 14 -19.57 6.02 -4.95
CA LEU A 14 -18.62 6.08 -3.84
C LEU A 14 -17.38 5.22 -4.12
N MET A 15 -17.58 3.96 -4.54
CA MET A 15 -16.47 3.08 -4.91
C MET A 15 -15.64 3.65 -6.05
N LEU A 16 -16.25 4.23 -7.08
CA LEU A 16 -15.51 4.86 -8.18
C LEU A 16 -14.61 5.99 -7.65
N THR A 17 -15.13 6.90 -6.84
CA THR A 17 -14.33 8.02 -6.30
C THR A 17 -13.20 7.56 -5.37
N ILE A 18 -13.39 6.44 -4.67
CA ILE A 18 -12.36 5.85 -3.81
C ILE A 18 -11.24 5.27 -4.67
N ASN A 19 -11.58 4.48 -5.69
CA ASN A 19 -10.58 3.86 -6.57
C ASN A 19 -9.79 4.92 -7.36
N VAL A 20 -10.44 5.96 -7.88
CA VAL A 20 -9.75 7.05 -8.61
C VAL A 20 -8.76 7.79 -7.71
N ARG A 21 -9.14 8.11 -6.47
CA ARG A 21 -8.24 8.76 -5.51
C ARG A 21 -7.10 7.82 -5.08
N GLY A 22 -7.40 6.54 -4.90
CA GLY A 22 -6.39 5.52 -4.59
C GLY A 22 -5.33 5.38 -5.66
N ALA A 23 -5.75 5.30 -6.93
CA ALA A 23 -4.83 5.26 -8.07
C ALA A 23 -3.92 6.50 -8.11
N GLY A 24 -4.47 7.69 -7.82
CA GLY A 24 -3.68 8.92 -7.72
C GLY A 24 -2.63 8.87 -6.60
N ALA A 25 -3.01 8.44 -5.40
CA ALA A 25 -2.10 8.34 -4.26
C ALA A 25 -0.96 7.32 -4.50
N VAL A 26 -1.27 6.13 -5.03
CA VAL A 26 -0.26 5.12 -5.39
C VAL A 26 0.69 5.66 -6.46
N SER A 27 0.15 6.38 -7.44
CA SER A 27 0.93 6.96 -8.52
C SER A 27 1.88 8.08 -8.08
N LEU A 28 1.48 8.88 -7.09
CA LEU A 28 2.34 9.86 -6.44
C LEU A 28 3.48 9.17 -5.66
N GLY A 29 3.15 8.11 -4.90
CA GLY A 29 4.16 7.32 -4.19
C GLY A 29 5.21 6.74 -5.13
N PHE A 30 4.77 6.11 -6.23
CA PHE A 30 5.66 5.60 -7.27
C PHE A 30 6.57 6.70 -7.85
N ALA A 31 6.01 7.88 -8.13
CA ALA A 31 6.78 8.97 -8.70
C ALA A 31 7.87 9.49 -7.76
N GLY A 32 7.65 9.46 -6.44
CA GLY A 32 8.70 9.75 -5.45
C GLY A 32 9.88 8.78 -5.54
N TYR A 33 9.61 7.48 -5.65
CA TYR A 33 10.67 6.47 -5.85
C TYR A 33 11.33 6.61 -7.24
N LEU A 34 10.57 6.90 -8.28
CA LEU A 34 11.12 7.12 -9.63
C LEU A 34 12.01 8.36 -9.69
N ASN A 35 11.61 9.44 -9.00
CA ASN A 35 12.42 10.64 -8.85
C ASN A 35 13.74 10.32 -8.16
N HIS A 36 13.70 9.56 -7.07
CA HIS A 36 14.90 9.15 -6.35
C HIS A 36 15.88 8.34 -7.23
N LEU A 37 15.37 7.49 -8.14
CA LEU A 37 16.20 6.64 -9.00
C LEU A 37 16.71 7.32 -10.28
N THR A 38 15.91 8.23 -10.86
CA THR A 38 16.14 8.77 -12.22
C THR A 38 16.22 10.29 -12.29
N GLY A 39 15.85 10.99 -11.21
CA GLY A 39 15.69 12.43 -11.17
C GLY A 39 14.42 12.95 -11.87
N MET A 40 13.56 12.06 -12.38
CA MET A 40 12.32 12.46 -13.08
C MET A 40 11.36 13.18 -12.11
N PRO A 41 10.81 14.35 -12.46
CA PRO A 41 9.87 15.05 -11.57
C PRO A 41 8.62 14.21 -11.22
N GLY A 42 7.93 14.58 -10.14
CA GLY A 42 6.79 13.82 -9.63
C GLY A 42 5.60 13.74 -10.61
N TRP A 43 5.12 14.88 -11.11
CA TRP A 43 3.90 14.90 -11.95
C TRP A 43 4.04 14.13 -13.28
N PRO A 44 5.19 14.16 -14.00
CA PRO A 44 5.39 13.30 -15.17
C PRO A 44 5.51 11.84 -14.76
N GLY A 45 6.18 11.54 -13.63
CA GLY A 45 6.36 10.16 -13.16
C GLY A 45 5.03 9.48 -12.83
N SER A 46 4.13 10.22 -12.18
CA SER A 46 2.78 9.75 -11.89
C SER A 46 1.94 9.59 -13.17
N GLY A 47 2.04 10.54 -14.09
CA GLY A 47 1.36 10.46 -15.39
C GLY A 47 1.79 9.24 -16.20
N LEU A 48 3.10 8.93 -16.18
CA LEU A 48 3.66 7.75 -16.84
C LEU A 48 3.08 6.45 -16.28
N LEU A 49 3.09 6.28 -14.96
CA LEU A 49 2.55 5.06 -14.35
C LEU A 49 1.06 4.88 -14.66
N LEU A 50 0.26 5.95 -14.58
CA LEU A 50 -1.17 5.89 -14.91
C LEU A 50 -1.39 5.53 -16.38
N ALA A 51 -0.62 6.12 -17.30
CA ALA A 51 -0.73 5.82 -18.72
C ALA A 51 -0.38 4.35 -19.03
N VAL A 52 0.73 3.85 -18.45
CA VAL A 52 1.15 2.45 -18.61
C VAL A 52 0.11 1.50 -18.01
N SER A 53 -0.35 1.77 -16.78
CA SER A 53 -1.35 0.93 -16.10
C SER A 53 -2.67 0.90 -16.87
N THR A 54 -3.07 2.02 -17.45
CA THR A 54 -4.28 2.12 -18.29
C THR A 54 -4.12 1.36 -19.58
N ALA A 55 -2.99 1.53 -20.29
CA ALA A 55 -2.71 0.79 -21.52
C ALA A 55 -2.72 -0.72 -21.28
N VAL A 56 -2.10 -1.16 -20.19
CA VAL A 56 -2.09 -2.55 -19.74
C VAL A 56 -3.52 -3.06 -19.46
N ALA A 57 -4.34 -2.29 -18.76
CA ALA A 57 -5.74 -2.66 -18.49
C ALA A 57 -6.56 -2.82 -19.77
N LEU A 58 -6.29 -2.02 -20.82
CA LEU A 58 -6.96 -2.11 -22.11
C LEU A 58 -6.53 -3.34 -22.94
N LEU A 59 -5.33 -3.87 -22.72
CA LEU A 59 -4.79 -5.05 -23.43
C LEU A 59 -5.28 -6.39 -22.85
N GLY A 60 -5.96 -6.39 -21.70
CA GLY A 60 -6.53 -7.57 -21.05
C GLY A 60 -5.67 -8.12 -19.90
N THR A 61 -6.34 -8.59 -18.84
CA THR A 61 -5.72 -8.84 -17.51
C THR A 61 -5.30 -10.29 -17.25
N SER A 62 -5.72 -11.26 -18.05
CA SER A 62 -5.56 -12.69 -17.72
C SER A 62 -4.10 -13.17 -17.55
N PRO A 63 -3.11 -12.74 -18.35
CA PRO A 63 -1.70 -13.08 -18.12
C PRO A 63 -1.05 -12.27 -16.99
N LEU A 64 -1.66 -11.13 -16.63
CA LEU A 64 -1.06 -10.15 -15.74
C LEU A 64 -1.26 -10.45 -14.26
N VAL A 65 -2.27 -11.23 -13.89
CA VAL A 65 -2.51 -11.58 -12.48
C VAL A 65 -1.30 -12.33 -11.89
N ARG A 66 -0.68 -13.22 -12.66
CA ARG A 66 0.54 -13.93 -12.23
C ARG A 66 1.73 -12.99 -12.05
N LEU A 67 1.91 -12.04 -12.97
CA LEU A 67 2.98 -11.03 -12.87
C LEU A 67 2.74 -10.11 -11.67
N ALA A 68 1.50 -9.64 -11.49
CA ALA A 68 1.10 -8.84 -10.34
C ALA A 68 1.37 -9.59 -9.03
N GLY A 69 0.99 -10.86 -8.92
CA GLY A 69 1.30 -11.69 -7.76
C GLY A 69 2.80 -11.81 -7.49
N GLY A 70 3.62 -11.97 -8.54
CA GLY A 70 5.08 -11.98 -8.42
C GLY A 70 5.65 -10.66 -7.90
N VAL A 71 5.14 -9.52 -8.40
CA VAL A 71 5.50 -8.19 -7.90
C VAL A 71 5.10 -8.02 -6.45
N THR A 72 3.88 -8.40 -6.06
CA THR A 72 3.41 -8.34 -4.67
C THR A 72 4.30 -9.13 -3.73
N VAL A 73 4.70 -10.35 -4.10
CA VAL A 73 5.63 -11.16 -3.30
C VAL A 73 6.99 -10.48 -3.17
N ALA A 74 7.51 -9.91 -4.26
CA ALA A 74 8.78 -9.19 -4.24
C ALA A 74 8.72 -7.93 -3.37
N GLU A 75 7.61 -7.19 -3.39
CA GLU A 75 7.37 -6.02 -2.54
C GLU A 75 7.25 -6.41 -1.07
N ALA A 76 6.46 -7.44 -0.76
CA ALA A 76 6.33 -7.97 0.59
C ALA A 76 7.69 -8.43 1.14
N ALA A 77 8.48 -9.15 0.34
CA ALA A 77 9.83 -9.56 0.73
C ALA A 77 10.75 -8.36 1.04
N ARG A 78 10.64 -7.29 0.26
CA ARG A 78 11.39 -6.04 0.50
C ARG A 78 11.00 -5.39 1.83
N LEU A 79 9.70 -5.29 2.12
CA LEU A 79 9.22 -4.75 3.41
C LEU A 79 9.67 -5.62 4.59
N ILE A 80 9.57 -6.94 4.46
CA ILE A 80 10.07 -7.89 5.47
C ILE A 80 11.57 -7.68 5.70
N SER A 81 12.37 -7.49 4.64
CA SER A 81 13.80 -7.22 4.81
C SER A 81 14.09 -5.94 5.57
N ILE A 82 13.30 -4.87 5.37
CA ILE A 82 13.44 -3.61 6.13
C ILE A 82 13.14 -3.86 7.61
N GLY A 83 12.07 -4.60 7.90
CA GLY A 83 11.72 -4.98 9.28
C GLY A 83 12.84 -5.74 9.99
N ILE A 84 13.48 -6.69 9.31
CA ILE A 84 14.60 -7.48 9.84
C ILE A 84 15.85 -6.62 10.05
N VAL A 85 16.22 -5.81 9.05
CA VAL A 85 17.44 -4.97 9.10
C VAL A 85 17.32 -3.87 10.14
N GLY A 86 16.12 -3.29 10.34
CA GLY A 86 15.91 -2.24 11.35
C GLY A 86 15.68 -2.75 12.78
N ALA A 87 15.44 -4.05 12.98
CA ALA A 87 15.19 -4.62 14.32
C ALA A 87 16.29 -4.33 15.37
N PRO A 88 17.60 -4.37 15.02
CA PRO A 88 18.68 -4.06 15.97
C PRO A 88 18.67 -2.61 16.46
N SER A 89 18.10 -1.67 15.71
CA SER A 89 18.04 -0.24 16.06
C SER A 89 16.90 0.09 17.05
N MET A 90 15.93 -0.82 17.23
CA MET A 90 14.74 -0.59 18.05
C MET A 90 15.01 -0.33 19.54
N PRO A 91 15.94 -1.02 20.24
CA PRO A 91 16.13 -0.82 21.68
C PRO A 91 16.62 0.58 22.07
N GLY A 92 17.25 1.31 21.14
CA GLY A 92 17.71 2.68 21.36
C GLY A 92 16.77 3.76 20.81
N ALA A 93 15.70 3.37 20.12
CA ALA A 93 14.82 4.28 19.41
C ALA A 93 13.71 4.85 20.30
N ASN A 94 13.38 6.12 20.08
CA ASN A 94 12.31 6.80 20.81
C ASN A 94 10.94 6.63 20.11
N LEU A 95 10.39 5.41 20.20
CA LEU A 95 9.15 5.03 19.51
C LEU A 95 7.86 5.47 20.22
N THR A 96 7.96 6.01 21.44
CA THR A 96 6.80 6.41 22.26
C THR A 96 6.50 7.90 22.21
N THR A 97 7.36 8.69 21.57
CA THR A 97 7.15 10.14 21.45
C THR A 97 5.97 10.45 20.55
N MET A 98 5.16 11.42 20.97
CA MET A 98 4.02 11.93 20.20
C MET A 98 4.22 13.43 19.94
N PRO A 99 5.01 13.82 18.92
CA PRO A 99 5.36 15.24 18.68
C PRO A 99 4.13 16.12 18.46
N ASN A 100 3.12 15.57 17.79
CA ASN A 100 1.84 16.22 17.49
C ASN A 100 0.72 15.81 18.49
N GLY A 101 1.09 15.20 19.61
CA GLY A 101 0.18 14.67 20.62
C GLY A 101 -0.84 13.66 20.09
N PHE A 102 -1.93 13.51 20.83
CA PHE A 102 -3.00 12.55 20.48
C PHE A 102 -3.71 12.89 19.17
N ALA A 103 -3.79 14.17 18.81
CA ALA A 103 -4.35 14.61 17.53
C ALA A 103 -3.57 14.02 16.35
N GLY A 104 -2.23 14.03 16.42
CA GLY A 104 -1.36 13.41 15.42
C GLY A 104 -1.58 11.90 15.30
N VAL A 105 -1.71 11.20 16.44
CA VAL A 105 -1.99 9.75 16.46
C VAL A 105 -3.33 9.44 15.79
N THR A 106 -4.37 10.23 16.09
CA THR A 106 -5.71 10.01 15.53
C THR A 106 -5.74 10.30 14.02
N ALA A 107 -5.03 11.33 13.56
CA ALA A 107 -4.89 11.63 12.14
C ALA A 107 -4.10 10.53 11.40
N ALA A 108 -3.01 10.03 11.98
CA ALA A 108 -2.25 8.91 11.42
C ALA A 108 -3.08 7.63 11.34
N ALA A 109 -3.87 7.32 12.38
CA ALA A 109 -4.78 6.18 12.37
C ALA A 109 -5.81 6.25 11.23
N ALA A 110 -6.32 7.44 10.90
CA ALA A 110 -7.19 7.65 9.75
C ALA A 110 -6.48 7.36 8.42
N LEU A 111 -5.20 7.73 8.29
CA LEU A 111 -4.38 7.46 7.09
C LEU A 111 -4.06 5.97 6.93
N VAL A 112 -3.87 5.23 8.03
CA VAL A 112 -3.57 3.79 8.01
C VAL A 112 -4.70 2.97 7.39
N PHE A 113 -5.94 3.47 7.33
CA PHE A 113 -7.00 2.78 6.60
C PHE A 113 -6.79 2.73 5.08
N PHE A 114 -6.06 3.69 4.51
CA PHE A 114 -5.84 3.77 3.06
C PHE A 114 -5.27 2.49 2.43
N PRO A 115 -4.17 1.89 2.93
CA PRO A 115 -3.62 0.67 2.36
C PRO A 115 -4.53 -0.57 2.53
N TYR A 116 -5.59 -0.50 3.36
CA TYR A 116 -6.60 -1.56 3.48
C TYR A 116 -7.78 -1.38 2.51
N ILE A 117 -7.78 -0.33 1.67
CA ILE A 117 -8.76 -0.15 0.59
C ILE A 117 -8.41 -1.12 -0.54
N GLY A 118 -8.96 -2.34 -0.46
CA GLY A 118 -8.69 -3.40 -1.44
C GLY A 118 -9.12 -4.79 -0.99
N PHE A 119 -9.24 -5.01 0.33
CA PHE A 119 -9.66 -6.28 0.93
C PHE A 119 -10.95 -6.85 0.33
N GLY A 120 -11.97 -6.00 0.16
CA GLY A 120 -13.24 -6.42 -0.43
C GLY A 120 -13.16 -6.86 -1.91
N GLN A 121 -12.04 -6.59 -2.59
CA GLN A 121 -11.84 -6.95 -4.00
C GLN A 121 -11.26 -8.35 -4.19
N VAL A 122 -10.82 -9.03 -3.11
CA VAL A 122 -10.35 -10.43 -3.18
C VAL A 122 -11.42 -11.36 -3.76
N GLY A 123 -12.70 -11.03 -3.54
CA GLY A 123 -13.83 -11.77 -4.12
C GLY A 123 -13.89 -11.71 -5.65
N ASN A 124 -13.34 -10.67 -6.29
CA ASN A 124 -13.31 -10.58 -7.75
C ASN A 124 -12.33 -11.59 -8.36
N LEU A 125 -11.36 -12.07 -7.57
CA LEU A 125 -10.39 -13.08 -7.97
C LEU A 125 -10.87 -14.49 -7.66
N ALA A 126 -12.09 -14.67 -7.14
CA ALA A 126 -12.64 -15.98 -6.82
C ALA A 126 -12.66 -16.92 -8.04
N GLU A 127 -12.88 -16.39 -9.25
CA GLU A 127 -12.88 -17.18 -10.49
C GLU A 127 -11.50 -17.73 -10.87
N GLU A 128 -10.43 -17.14 -10.33
CA GLU A 128 -9.04 -17.55 -10.58
C GLU A 128 -8.49 -18.48 -9.49
N MET A 129 -9.23 -18.68 -8.39
CA MET A 129 -8.84 -19.57 -7.30
C MET A 129 -9.11 -21.03 -7.65
N CYS A 130 -8.18 -21.91 -7.25
CA CYS A 130 -8.35 -23.37 -7.44
C CYS A 130 -9.55 -23.92 -6.65
N ASP A 131 -9.72 -23.51 -5.38
CA ASP A 131 -10.88 -23.87 -4.56
C ASP A 131 -11.44 -22.61 -3.85
N PRO A 132 -12.31 -21.84 -4.52
CA PRO A 132 -12.79 -20.56 -4.00
C PRO A 132 -13.53 -20.70 -2.66
N LYS A 133 -14.21 -21.82 -2.42
CA LYS A 133 -14.97 -22.06 -1.19
C LYS A 133 -14.08 -22.15 0.04
N ARG A 134 -12.85 -22.64 -0.14
CA ARG A 134 -11.86 -22.80 0.93
C ARG A 134 -10.86 -21.67 0.94
N ASP A 135 -10.39 -21.24 -0.22
CA ASP A 135 -9.26 -20.34 -0.37
C ASP A 135 -9.67 -18.88 -0.14
N LEU A 136 -10.88 -18.47 -0.52
CA LEU A 136 -11.36 -17.10 -0.32
C LEU A 136 -11.52 -16.74 1.16
N PRO A 137 -12.19 -17.53 2.02
CA PRO A 137 -12.30 -17.21 3.44
C PRO A 137 -10.94 -17.20 4.16
N ARG A 138 -10.02 -18.08 3.75
CA ARG A 138 -8.66 -18.13 4.31
C ARG A 138 -7.85 -16.91 3.93
N SER A 139 -7.90 -16.53 2.65
CA SER A 139 -7.17 -15.38 2.13
C SER A 139 -7.62 -14.08 2.78
N ASP A 140 -8.93 -13.91 3.02
CA ASP A 140 -9.46 -12.69 3.64
C ASP A 140 -8.93 -12.53 5.08
N VAL A 141 -8.88 -13.62 5.86
CA VAL A 141 -8.35 -13.62 7.23
C VAL A 141 -6.82 -13.46 7.24
N SER A 142 -6.10 -14.20 6.40
CA SER A 142 -4.63 -14.15 6.37
C SER A 142 -4.12 -12.80 5.86
N LEU A 143 -4.75 -12.25 4.83
CA LEU A 143 -4.37 -10.95 4.26
C LEU A 143 -4.40 -9.85 5.33
N GLY A 144 -5.37 -9.89 6.25
CA GLY A 144 -5.51 -8.87 7.29
C GLY A 144 -4.38 -8.94 8.31
N GLY A 145 -4.12 -10.15 8.81
CA GLY A 145 -3.08 -10.40 9.80
C GLY A 145 -1.68 -10.19 9.24
N ASP A 146 -1.37 -10.81 8.10
CA ASP A 146 -0.03 -10.81 7.49
C ASP A 146 0.35 -9.40 7.05
N THR A 147 -0.56 -8.68 6.38
CA THR A 147 -0.31 -7.30 5.94
C THR A 147 -0.14 -6.36 7.13
N GLY A 148 -0.97 -6.51 8.18
CA GLY A 148 -0.84 -5.73 9.40
C GLY A 148 0.51 -5.93 10.10
N LEU A 149 0.98 -7.17 10.18
CA LEU A 149 2.28 -7.48 10.77
C LEU A 149 3.43 -6.87 9.96
N ILE A 150 3.39 -6.99 8.63
CA ILE A 150 4.41 -6.42 7.74
C ILE A 150 4.45 -4.89 7.88
N TYR A 151 3.28 -4.23 7.89
CA TYR A 151 3.23 -2.76 8.03
C TYR A 151 3.70 -2.27 9.39
N VAL A 152 3.27 -2.90 10.49
CA VAL A 152 3.71 -2.51 11.83
C VAL A 152 5.21 -2.71 11.99
N SER A 153 5.74 -3.88 11.59
CA SER A 153 7.18 -4.16 11.67
C SER A 153 8.00 -3.19 10.82
N THR A 154 7.56 -2.88 9.60
CA THR A 154 8.24 -1.92 8.72
C THR A 154 8.20 -0.50 9.31
N ALA A 155 7.05 -0.06 9.83
CA ALA A 155 6.91 1.28 10.40
C ALA A 155 7.80 1.46 11.65
N LEU A 156 7.85 0.46 12.53
CA LEU A 156 8.73 0.47 13.71
C LEU A 156 10.20 0.47 13.30
N ALA A 157 10.59 -0.35 12.31
CA ALA A 157 11.96 -0.36 11.80
C ALA A 157 12.34 0.98 11.17
N ALA A 158 11.48 1.56 10.34
CA ALA A 158 11.73 2.86 9.72
C ALA A 158 11.92 3.97 10.77
N ALA A 159 11.02 4.05 11.76
CA ALA A 159 11.09 5.03 12.84
C ALA A 159 12.25 4.78 13.82
N ALA A 160 12.81 3.56 13.85
CA ALA A 160 13.98 3.24 14.67
C ALA A 160 15.31 3.58 14.00
N VAL A 161 15.34 3.54 12.65
CA VAL A 161 16.57 3.78 11.87
C VAL A 161 16.71 5.25 11.47
N VAL A 162 15.59 5.94 11.22
CA VAL A 162 15.58 7.32 10.71
C VAL A 162 14.63 8.17 11.56
N GLU A 163 15.09 9.37 11.92
CA GLU A 163 14.29 10.37 12.65
C GLU A 163 13.02 10.76 11.88
N TRP A 164 11.92 10.98 12.62
CA TRP A 164 10.60 11.18 12.04
C TRP A 164 10.51 12.45 11.19
N GLU A 165 11.29 13.50 11.49
CA GLU A 165 11.36 14.73 10.69
C GLU A 165 11.90 14.43 9.29
N ALA A 166 12.97 13.64 9.18
CA ALA A 166 13.57 13.26 7.91
C ALA A 166 12.62 12.35 7.10
N LEU A 167 11.93 11.42 7.78
CA LEU A 167 10.89 10.60 7.15
C LEU A 167 9.73 11.46 6.61
N SER A 168 9.33 12.51 7.34
CA SER A 168 8.20 13.37 6.95
C SER A 168 8.48 14.26 5.74
N LEU A 169 9.75 14.58 5.48
CA LEU A 169 10.18 15.41 4.36
C LEU A 169 10.54 14.59 3.11
N SER A 170 10.63 13.28 3.23
CA SER A 170 11.05 12.41 2.13
C SER A 170 9.86 11.99 1.26
N GLU A 171 10.00 12.15 -0.06
CA GLU A 171 9.06 11.59 -1.04
C GLU A 171 9.23 10.08 -1.23
N ALA A 172 10.34 9.51 -0.76
CA ALA A 172 10.68 8.09 -0.85
C ALA A 172 11.24 7.57 0.49
N PRO A 173 10.43 7.53 1.57
CA PRO A 173 10.92 7.30 2.93
C PRO A 173 11.58 5.93 3.12
N LEU A 174 11.11 4.87 2.46
CA LEU A 174 11.74 3.55 2.59
C LEU A 174 13.06 3.44 1.82
N ALA A 175 13.26 4.26 0.78
CA ALA A 175 14.56 4.34 0.12
C ALA A 175 15.60 4.99 1.04
N LEU A 176 15.18 5.99 1.83
CA LEU A 176 16.04 6.61 2.84
C LEU A 176 16.45 5.60 3.91
N VAL A 177 15.53 4.78 4.40
CA VAL A 177 15.83 3.73 5.41
C VAL A 177 16.78 2.66 4.85
N ALA A 178 16.67 2.32 3.56
CA ALA A 178 17.49 1.28 2.95
C ALA A 178 18.97 1.65 2.74
N VAL A 179 19.33 2.93 2.93
CA VAL A 179 20.70 3.44 2.69
C VAL A 179 21.47 3.65 4.01
N VAL A 180 20.81 3.51 5.17
CA VAL A 180 21.40 3.62 6.51
C VAL A 180 21.86 2.24 6.99
#